data_AF-A0A3D3DII8-F1
#
_entry.id   AF-A0A3D3DII8-F1
#
_cell.length_a   1.000
_cell.length_b   1.000
_cell.length_c   1.000
_cell.angle_alpha   90.00
_cell.angle_beta   90.00
_cell.angle_gamma   90.00
#
_symmetry.space_group_name_H-M   'P 1'
#
loop_
_entity.id
_entity.type
_entity.pdbx_description
1 polymer ?
#
loop_
_entity_poly.entity_id
_entity_poly.type
_entity_poly.pdbx_seq_one_letter_code
_entity_poly.pdbx_strand_id
1 'polypeptide(L)'
;PEEIDRLQAQQRELLRQAAARLKPGGALVYSTCSLEPEENAGVLQEFLRQHPGFKLERTRELLPFVDGVDGSYVARISRGS
;
A
#
# COMPACT_ATOMS: atom_id res chain seq x y z
N PRO A 1 -1.15 -6.24 -19.35
CA PRO A 1 -1.71 -4.91 -18.97
C PRO A 1 -3.02 -5.03 -18.18
N GLU A 2 -4.04 -5.70 -18.74
CA GLU A 2 -5.37 -5.82 -18.11
C GLU A 2 -5.35 -6.49 -16.72
N GLU A 3 -4.44 -7.44 -16.50
CA GLU A 3 -4.31 -8.13 -15.21
C GLU A 3 -3.75 -7.22 -14.11
N ILE A 4 -2.77 -6.38 -14.43
CA ILE A 4 -2.22 -5.38 -13.49
C ILE A 4 -3.31 -4.39 -13.10
N ASP A 5 -4.10 -3.90 -14.07
CA ASP A 5 -5.20 -2.97 -13.79
C ASP A 5 -6.28 -3.62 -12.89
N ARG A 6 -6.63 -4.88 -13.16
CA ARG A 6 -7.58 -5.64 -12.33
C ARG A 6 -7.07 -5.82 -10.91
N LEU A 7 -5.82 -6.27 -10.77
CA LEU A 7 -5.19 -6.49 -9.46
C LEU A 7 -5.08 -5.18 -8.69
N GLN A 8 -4.68 -4.10 -9.36
CA GLN A 8 -4.59 -2.76 -8.77
C GLN A 8 -5.95 -2.29 -8.25
N ALA A 9 -7.03 -2.48 -9.01
CA ALA A 9 -8.38 -2.14 -8.58
C ALA A 9 -8.81 -2.93 -7.33
N GLN A 10 -8.49 -4.23 -7.28
CA GLN A 10 -8.76 -5.07 -6.12
C GLN A 10 -7.94 -4.63 -4.89
N GLN A 11 -6.65 -4.33 -5.07
CA GLN A 11 -5.76 -3.86 -4.02
C GLN A 11 -6.24 -2.54 -3.41
N ARG A 12 -6.68 -1.59 -4.25
CA ARG A 12 -7.28 -0.33 -3.79
C ARG A 12 -8.54 -0.54 -2.95
N GLU A 13 -9.42 -1.44 -3.40
CA GLU A 13 -10.66 -1.73 -2.69
C GLU A 13 -10.41 -2.37 -1.32
N LEU A 14 -9.48 -3.34 -1.25
CA LEU A 14 -9.07 -3.96 0.02
C LEU A 14 -8.47 -2.93 0.99
N LEU A 15 -7.58 -2.07 0.48
CA LEU A 15 -6.94 -1.01 1.25
C LEU A 15 -7.99 -0.03 1.82
N ARG A 16 -8.94 0.40 0.99
CA ARG A 16 -10.06 1.27 1.39
C ARG A 16 -10.92 0.63 2.47
N GLN A 17 -11.27 -0.65 2.31
CA GLN A 17 -12.07 -1.39 3.29
C GLN A 17 -11.35 -1.55 4.64
N ALA A 18 -10.05 -1.82 4.62
CA ALA A 18 -9.25 -1.91 5.84
C ALA A 18 -9.15 -0.56 6.56
N ALA A 19 -8.90 0.51 5.81
CA ALA A 19 -8.85 1.88 6.31
C ALA A 19 -10.17 2.30 7.00
N ALA A 20 -11.32 1.96 6.42
CA ALA A 20 -12.63 2.29 6.97
C ALA A 20 -12.88 1.68 8.37
N ARG A 21 -12.27 0.52 8.66
CA ARG A 21 -12.41 -0.22 9.92
C ARG A 21 -11.35 0.14 10.96
N LEU A 22 -10.35 0.92 10.58
CA LEU A 22 -9.25 1.29 11.46
C LEU A 22 -9.70 2.37 12.45
N LYS A 23 -9.53 2.14 13.75
CA LYS A 23 -9.81 3.17 14.77
C LYS A 23 -8.95 4.43 14.59
N PRO A 24 -9.40 5.62 15.03
CA PRO A 24 -8.56 6.82 15.09
C PRO A 24 -7.25 6.55 15.85
N GLY A 25 -6.14 7.13 15.38
CA GLY A 25 -4.79 6.85 15.89
C GLY A 25 -4.25 5.44 15.59
N GLY A 26 -5.00 4.61 14.86
CA GLY A 26 -4.57 3.27 14.44
C GLY A 26 -3.52 3.32 13.32
N ALA A 27 -2.91 2.16 13.04
CA ALA A 27 -2.00 1.98 11.92
C ALA A 27 -2.45 0.82 11.00
N LEU A 28 -2.21 0.99 9.71
CA LEU A 28 -2.41 0.00 8.67
C LEU A 28 -1.06 -0.34 8.02
N VAL A 29 -0.87 -1.60 7.65
CA VAL A 29 0.26 -2.03 6.82
C VAL A 29 -0.28 -2.53 5.50
N TYR A 30 0.24 -1.96 4.41
CA TYR A 30 0.01 -2.39 3.04
C TYR A 30 1.25 -3.13 2.56
N SER A 31 1.09 -4.30 1.93
CA SER A 31 2.22 -5.06 1.41
C SER A 31 1.86 -5.89 0.20
N THR A 32 2.81 -6.02 -0.72
CA THR A 32 2.71 -6.85 -1.94
C THR A 32 4.01 -7.63 -2.14
N CYS A 33 3.94 -8.72 -2.90
CA CYS A 33 5.12 -9.44 -3.41
C CYS A 33 5.36 -9.06 -4.88
N SER A 34 5.24 -7.77 -5.20
CA SER A 34 5.41 -7.22 -6.54
C SER A 34 6.42 -6.08 -6.52
N LEU A 35 7.16 -5.91 -7.61
CA LEU A 35 8.03 -4.77 -7.86
C LEU A 35 7.37 -3.72 -8.77
N GLU A 36 6.17 -4.00 -9.28
CA GLU A 36 5.46 -3.11 -10.20
C GLU A 36 5.00 -1.83 -9.48
N PRO A 37 5.46 -0.64 -9.90
CA PRO A 37 5.11 0.62 -9.24
C PRO A 37 3.61 0.89 -9.15
N GLU A 38 2.85 0.41 -10.14
CA GLU A 38 1.40 0.53 -10.25
C GLU A 38 0.68 -0.16 -9.09
N GLU A 39 1.18 -1.32 -8.66
CA GLU A 39 0.66 -2.08 -7.51
C GLU A 39 1.16 -1.51 -6.17
N ASN A 40 2.23 -0.74 -6.17
CA ASN A 40 2.90 -0.27 -4.95
C ASN A 40 2.63 1.21 -4.67
N ALA A 41 3.51 2.08 -5.15
CA ALA A 41 3.42 3.52 -4.95
C ALA A 41 2.15 4.11 -5.59
N GLY A 42 1.72 3.57 -6.74
CA GLY A 42 0.50 4.02 -7.43
C GLY A 42 -0.76 3.83 -6.58
N VAL A 43 -0.95 2.65 -6.00
CA VAL A 43 -2.08 2.36 -5.08
C VAL A 43 -2.07 3.30 -3.88
N LEU A 44 -0.90 3.49 -3.25
CA LEU A 44 -0.79 4.32 -2.05
C LEU A 44 -0.99 5.81 -2.32
N GLN A 45 -0.44 6.34 -3.40
CA GLN A 45 -0.60 7.75 -3.75
C GLN A 45 -2.06 8.10 -3.98
N GLU A 46 -2.80 7.22 -4.69
CA GLU A 46 -4.23 7.41 -4.89
C GLU A 46 -5.01 7.34 -3.58
N PHE A 47 -4.71 6.34 -2.75
CA PHE A 47 -5.33 6.19 -1.43
C PHE A 47 -5.12 7.43 -0.56
N LEU A 48 -3.88 7.91 -0.40
CA LEU A 48 -3.58 9.07 0.44
C LEU A 48 -4.24 10.36 -0.07
N ARG A 49 -4.35 10.52 -1.40
CA ARG A 49 -5.06 11.64 -2.01
C ARG A 49 -6.56 11.61 -1.71
N GLN A 50 -7.18 10.42 -1.67
CA GLN A 50 -8.61 10.24 -1.37
C GLN A 50 -8.91 10.24 0.13
N HIS A 51 -7.91 9.98 0.98
CA HIS A 51 -8.06 9.81 2.42
C HIS A 51 -7.12 10.74 3.21
N PRO A 52 -7.38 12.07 3.26
CA PRO A 52 -6.48 13.06 3.88
C PRO A 52 -6.30 12.88 5.40
N GLY A 53 -7.16 12.09 6.06
CA GLY A 53 -6.98 11.69 7.46
C GLY A 53 -5.94 10.58 7.67
N PHE A 54 -5.27 10.12 6.63
CA PHE A 54 -4.22 9.11 6.69
C PHE A 54 -2.88 9.71 6.27
N LYS A 55 -1.80 9.20 6.87
CA LYS A 55 -0.44 9.65 6.60
C LYS A 55 0.48 8.46 6.38
N LEU A 56 1.31 8.54 5.34
CA LEU A 56 2.39 7.59 5.12
C LEU A 56 3.51 7.84 6.13
N GLU A 57 3.84 6.82 6.92
CA GLU A 57 4.90 6.88 7.93
C GLU A 57 6.23 6.34 7.40
N ARG A 58 6.17 5.20 6.70
CA ARG A 58 7.36 4.53 6.19
C ARG A 58 7.03 3.62 5.03
N THR A 59 7.93 3.56 4.06
CA THR A 59 7.96 2.53 3.02
C THR A 59 9.25 1.74 3.12
N ARG A 60 9.21 0.50 2.62
CA ARG A 60 10.38 -0.34 2.39
C ARG A 60 10.12 -1.17 1.15
N GLU A 61 11.09 -1.17 0.26
CA GLU A 61 11.14 -2.06 -0.89
C GLU A 61 12.29 -3.03 -0.66
N LEU A 62 12.03 -4.31 -0.91
CA LEU A 62 12.99 -5.40 -0.80
C LEU A 62 13.28 -5.87 -2.21
N LEU A 63 14.56 -5.90 -2.58
CA LEU A 63 15.00 -6.22 -3.93
C LEU A 63 15.75 -7.56 -3.91
N PRO A 64 15.46 -8.49 -4.84
CA PRO A 64 16.10 -9.81 -4.85
C PRO A 64 17.61 -9.77 -4.84
N PHE A 65 18.18 -8.83 -5.59
CA PHE A 65 19.62 -8.70 -5.77
C PHE A 65 20.34 -7.92 -4.65
N VAL A 66 19.60 -7.22 -3.78
CA VAL A 66 20.18 -6.46 -2.65
C VAL A 66 19.96 -7.19 -1.34
N ASP A 67 18.73 -7.66 -1.11
CA ASP A 67 18.29 -8.17 0.18
C ASP A 67 18.33 -9.71 0.26
N GLY A 68 18.52 -10.41 -0.87
CA GLY A 68 18.58 -11.88 -0.91
C GLY A 68 17.23 -12.56 -0.57
N VAL A 69 16.13 -11.84 -0.74
CA VAL A 69 14.74 -12.31 -0.53
C VAL A 69 13.87 -11.97 -1.74
N ASP A 70 12.66 -12.54 -1.82
CA ASP A 70 11.73 -12.19 -2.90
C ASP A 70 11.41 -10.69 -2.94
N GLY A 71 11.18 -10.17 -4.14
CA GLY A 71 10.81 -8.78 -4.37
C GLY A 71 9.53 -8.44 -3.62
N SER A 72 9.57 -7.44 -2.74
CA SER A 72 8.42 -7.09 -1.89
C SER A 72 8.36 -5.62 -1.58
N TYR A 73 7.16 -5.12 -1.41
CA TYR A 73 6.90 -3.75 -1.01
C TYR A 73 6.07 -3.72 0.27
N VAL A 74 6.44 -2.84 1.20
CA VAL A 74 5.74 -2.66 2.47
C VAL A 74 5.60 -1.18 2.78
N ALA A 75 4.40 -0.76 3.15
CA ALA A 75 4.13 0.60 3.62
C ALA A 75 3.31 0.59 4.91
N ARG A 76 3.74 1.42 5.86
CA ARG A 76 3.01 1.70 7.09
C ARG A 76 2.30 3.05 6.96
N ILE A 77 1.01 3.06 7.24
CA ILE A 77 0.14 4.22 7.17
C ILE A 77 -0.52 4.43 8.54
N SER A 78 -0.51 5.65 9.06
CA SER A 78 -1.22 6.02 10.28
C SER A 78 -2.55 6.71 9.95
N ARG A 79 -3.57 6.50 10.77
CA ARG A 79 -4.80 7.31 10.76
C ARG A 79 -4.68 8.39 11.81
N GLY A 80 -5.07 9.61 11.47
CA GLY A 80 -5.18 10.72 12.41
C GLY A 80 -6.00 10.34 13.65
N SER A 81 -5.63 10.95 14.77
CA SER A 81 -6.34 10.85 16.06
C SER A 81 -7.70 11.55 16.02
#